data_AF-A0A2N1U999-F1
#
_entry.id   AF-A0A2N1U999-F1
#
_cell.length_a   1.000
_cell.length_b   1.000
_cell.length_c   1.000
_cell.angle_alpha   90.00
_cell.angle_beta   90.00
_cell.angle_gamma   90.00
#
_symmetry.space_group_name_H-M   'P 1'
#
loop_
_entity.id
_entity.type
_entity.pdbx_description
1 polymer ?
#
loop_
_entity_poly.entity_id
_entity_poly.type
_entity_poly.pdbx_seq_one_letter_code
_entity_poly.pdbx_strand_id
1 'polypeptide(L)' 'MNSSDVVKAIDIHRFLDRLEEGSTIQNYYRINHLTPQQRDRLALRMAESLVVELESMGLHVDC' A
#
# COMPACT_ATOMS: atom_id res chain seq x y z
N MET A 1 -11.95 -6.48 -11.01
CA MET A 1 -11.63 -6.13 -9.60
C MET A 1 -11.47 -4.63 -9.54
N ASN A 2 -12.17 -3.89 -8.67
CA ASN A 2 -12.13 -2.43 -8.71
C ASN A 2 -10.87 -1.89 -8.00
N SER A 3 -10.26 -0.81 -8.50
CA SER A 3 -9.14 -0.12 -7.83
C SER A 3 -9.44 0.25 -6.36
N SER A 4 -10.70 0.60 -6.05
CA SER A 4 -11.16 0.87 -4.68
C SER A 4 -11.11 -0.37 -3.78
N ASP A 5 -11.34 -1.56 -4.35
CA ASP A 5 -11.24 -2.82 -3.62
C ASP A 5 -9.78 -3.17 -3.33
N VAL A 6 -8.86 -2.83 -4.24
CA VAL A 6 -7.42 -2.97 -4.04
C VAL A 6 -6.92 -2.06 -2.93
N VAL A 7 -7.35 -0.79 -2.92
CA VAL A 7 -7.01 0.16 -1.83
C VAL A 7 -7.52 -0.34 -0.48
N LYS A 8 -8.75 -0.86 -0.42
CA LYS A 8 -9.33 -1.43 0.81
C LYS A 8 -8.67 -2.73 1.24
N ALA A 9 -8.14 -3.52 0.31
CA ALA A 9 -7.41 -4.75 0.59
C ALA A 9 -5.95 -4.50 1.04
N ILE A 10 -5.39 -3.32 0.73
CA ILE A 10 -4.10 -2.89 1.28
C ILE A 10 -4.31 -2.50 2.73
N ASP A 11 -4.14 -3.49 3.60
CA ASP A 11 -4.02 -3.28 5.04
C ASP A 11 -2.68 -2.61 5.34
N ILE A 12 -2.69 -1.28 5.40
CA ILE A 12 -1.51 -0.46 5.72
C ILE A 12 -0.92 -0.86 7.07
N HIS A 13 -1.74 -1.30 8.03
CA HIS A 13 -1.26 -1.73 9.34
C HIS A 13 -0.47 -3.03 9.22
N ARG A 14 -0.99 -4.01 8.49
CA ARG A 14 -0.26 -5.25 8.22
C ARG A 14 1.01 -5.03 7.37
N PHE A 15 0.99 -4.06 6.47
CA PHE A 15 2.18 -3.63 5.72
C PHE A 15 3.23 -3.00 6.64
N LEU A 16 2.79 -2.19 7.61
CA LEU A 16 3.64 -1.58 8.62
C LEU A 16 4.27 -2.62 9.55
N ASP A 17 3.48 -3.60 10.01
CA ASP A 17 3.95 -4.69 10.86
C ASP A 17 5.05 -5.50 10.14
N ARG A 18 4.86 -5.78 8.84
CA ARG A 18 5.89 -6.46 8.02
C ARG A 18 7.13 -5.60 7.75
N LEU A 19 6.97 -4.29 7.67
CA LEU A 19 8.12 -3.37 7.59
C LEU A 19 8.86 -3.30 8.92
N GLU A 20 8.20 -3.46 10.06
CA GLU A 20 8.86 -3.62 11.36
C GLU A 20 9.76 -4.86 11.39
N GLU A 21 9.27 -5.97 10.84
CA GLU A 21 9.99 -7.25 10.79
C GLU A 21 11.14 -7.27 9.77
N GLY A 22 11.05 -6.49 8.68
CA GLY A 22 11.97 -6.59 7.54
C GLY A 22 12.77 -5.34 7.17
N SER A 23 12.46 -4.16 7.73
CA SER A 23 13.13 -2.90 7.41
C SER A 23 13.97 -2.37 8.58
N THR A 24 14.88 -1.44 8.30
CA THR A 24 15.53 -0.69 9.38
C THR A 24 14.46 0.03 10.20
N ILE A 25 14.46 -0.19 11.52
CA ILE A 25 13.56 0.39 12.53
C ILE A 25 13.17 1.86 12.25
N GLN A 26 14.07 2.65 11.66
CA GLN A 26 13.81 4.02 11.21
C GLN A 26 12.65 4.18 10.21
N ASN A 27 12.47 3.26 9.26
CA ASN A 27 11.38 3.34 8.28
C ASN A 27 10.02 3.08 8.94
N TYR A 28 9.96 2.13 9.87
CA TYR A 28 8.78 1.90 10.70
C TYR A 28 8.37 3.17 11.46
N TYR A 29 9.30 3.80 12.17
CA TYR A 29 9.03 5.06 12.90
C TYR A 29 8.56 6.18 11.96
N ARG A 30 9.20 6.36 10.80
CA ARG A 30 8.81 7.39 9.83
C ARG A 30 7.38 7.21 9.33
N ILE A 31 6.95 5.97 9.09
CA ILE A 31 5.60 5.70 8.61
C ILE A 31 4.58 5.82 9.77
N ASN A 32 4.96 5.43 10.98
CA ASN A 32 4.09 5.59 12.15
C ASN A 32 3.78 7.06 12.50
N HIS A 33 4.69 7.99 12.18
CA HIS A 33 4.45 9.43 12.34
C HIS A 33 3.67 10.08 11.20
N LEU A 34 3.26 9.33 10.16
CA LEU A 34 2.38 9.88 9.13
C LEU A 34 1.00 10.19 9.71
N THR A 35 0.45 11.34 9.31
CA THR A 35 -0.96 11.67 9.57
C THR A 35 -1.88 10.69 8.84
N PRO A 36 -3.16 10.54 9.26
CA PRO A 36 -4.11 9.68 8.56
C PRO A 36 -4.18 9.96 7.06
N GLN A 37 -4.24 11.24 6.67
CA GLN A 37 -4.26 11.66 5.26
C GLN A 37 -3.00 11.27 4.48
N GLN A 38 -1.84 11.27 5.14
CA GLN A 38 -0.58 10.83 4.51
C GLN A 38 -0.54 9.31 4.36
N ARG A 39 -1.13 8.56 5.30
CA ARG A 39 -1.28 7.10 5.19
C ARG A 39 -2.24 6.75 4.04
N ASP A 40 -3.38 7.43 3.94
CA ASP A 40 -4.33 7.24 2.83
C ASP A 40 -3.67 7.49 1.47
N ARG A 41 -2.88 8.57 1.38
CA ARG A 41 -2.13 8.90 0.16
C ARG A 41 -1.05 7.85 -0.15
N LEU A 42 -0.41 7.28 0.86
CA LEU A 42 0.55 6.19 0.68
C LEU A 42 -0.14 4.92 0.17
N ALA A 43 -1.26 4.52 0.76
CA ALA A 43 -2.06 3.39 0.29
C ALA A 43 -2.52 3.56 -1.15
N LEU A 44 -2.99 4.74 -1.52
CA LEU A 44 -3.42 5.02 -2.89
C LEU A 44 -2.27 4.81 -3.89
N ARG A 45 -1.07 5.36 -3.59
CA ARG A 45 0.10 5.17 -4.46
C ARG A 45 0.56 3.72 -4.54
N MET A 46 0.46 2.98 -3.44
CA MET A 46 0.76 1.54 -3.42
C MET A 46 -0.25 0.76 -4.27
N ALA A 47 -1.53 1.11 -4.20
CA ALA A 47 -2.58 0.51 -5.01
C ALA A 47 -2.34 0.78 -6.50
N GLU A 48 -2.07 2.03 -6.88
CA GLU A 48 -1.74 2.40 -8.26
C GLU A 48 -0.54 1.60 -8.79
N SER A 49 0.54 1.49 -8.00
CA SER A 49 1.72 0.71 -8.39
C SER A 49 1.41 -0.78 -8.54
N LEU A 50 0.60 -1.34 -7.65
CA LEU A 50 0.19 -2.74 -7.68
C LEU A 50 -0.72 -3.03 -8.88
N VAL A 51 -1.64 -2.12 -9.20
CA VAL A 51 -2.51 -2.24 -10.38
C VAL A 51 -1.67 -2.31 -11.65
N VAL A 52 -0.72 -1.40 -11.81
CA VAL A 52 0.20 -1.40 -12.96
C VAL A 52 1.00 -2.71 -13.05
N GLU A 53 1.48 -3.22 -11.92
CA GLU A 53 2.20 -4.49 -11.89
C GLU A 53 1.30 -5.67 -12.28
N LEU A 54 0.07 -5.73 -11.75
CA LEU A 54 -0.91 -6.77 -12.09
C LEU A 54 -1.29 -6.73 -13.58
N GLU A 55 -1.52 -5.54 -14.13
CA GLU A 55 -1.81 -5.36 -15.56
C GLU A 55 -0.64 -5.81 -16.43
N SER A 56 0.61 -5.55 -16.00
CA SER A 56 1.82 -6.02 -16.70
C SER A 56 1.94 -7.56 -16.70
N MET A 57 1.34 -8.23 -15.72
CA MET A 57 1.22 -9.68 -15.63
C MET A 57 -0.01 -10.24 -16.37
N GLY A 58 -0.78 -9.38 -17.05
CA GLY A 58 -1.99 -9.76 -17.80
C GLY A 58 -3.25 -9.91 -16.93
N LEU A 59 -3.21 -9.49 -15.67
CA LEU A 59 -4.36 -9.49 -14.77
C LEU A 59 -5.09 -8.15 -14.89
N HIS A 60 -6.31 -8.17 -15.41
CA HIS A 60 -7.10 -6.95 -15.58
C HIS A 60 -7.71 -6.47 -14.26
N VAL A 61 -7.50 -5.19 -13.95
CA VAL A 61 -8.13 -4.50 -12.82
C VAL A 61 -9.04 -3.41 -13.40
N ASP A 62 -10.32 -3.48 -13.07
CA ASP A 62 -11.31 -2.51 -13.55
C ASP A 62 -11.11 -1.20 -12.76
N CYS A 63 -10.95 -0.08 -13.47
CA CYS A 63 -10.69 1.23 -12.87
C CYS A 63 -11.98 1.87 -12.33
#